data_AF-A0A9X0F003-F1
#
_entry.id   AF-A0A9X0F003-F1
#
_cell.length_a   1.000
_cell.length_b   1.000
_cell.length_c   1.000
_cell.angle_alpha   90.00
_cell.angle_beta   90.00
_cell.angle_gamma   90.00
#
_symmetry.space_group_name_H-M   'P 1'
#
loop_
_entity.id
_entity.type
_entity.pdbx_description
1 polymer ?
#
loop_
_entity_poly.entity_id
_entity_poly.type
_entity_poly.pdbx_seq_one_letter_code
_entity_poly.pdbx_strand_id
1 'polypeptide(L)'
;MNAKEARIKILNVQDKHCKNCEYRYRQLDHCSSNCTIGKEIIKLGVLLGGKEAQKRKRKTKEEWDRICVKAAAMREDGMTYTSIAKFFGMVEGKRVAEQLRKRGLV
;
A
#
# COMPACT_ATOMS: atom_id res chain seq x y z
N MET A 1 -22.53 15.19 1.72
CA MET A 1 -22.12 15.00 3.13
C MET A 1 -21.05 16.02 3.45
N ASN A 2 -21.25 16.82 4.50
CA ASN A 2 -20.28 17.84 4.96
C ASN A 2 -19.37 17.28 6.07
N ALA A 3 -18.36 18.04 6.48
CA ALA A 3 -17.39 17.59 7.49
C ALA A 3 -18.02 17.33 8.87
N LYS A 4 -19.11 18.02 9.22
CA LYS A 4 -19.82 17.81 10.49
C LYS A 4 -20.57 16.48 10.48
N GLU A 5 -21.31 16.21 9.41
CA GLU A 5 -22.03 14.95 9.19
C GLU A 5 -21.09 13.74 9.15
N ALA A 6 -19.94 13.87 8.49
CA ALA A 6 -18.94 12.81 8.45
C ALA A 6 -18.38 12.48 9.83
N ARG A 7 -18.09 13.49 10.68
CA ARG A 7 -17.64 13.27 12.07
C ARG A 7 -18.70 12.58 12.91
N ILE A 8 -19.95 13.04 12.86
CA ILE A 8 -21.06 12.42 13.60
C ILE A 8 -21.23 10.96 13.16
N LYS A 9 -21.16 10.70 11.85
CA LYS A 9 -21.26 9.35 11.31
C LYS A 9 -20.14 8.44 11.81
N ILE A 10 -18.90 8.92 11.84
CA ILE A 10 -17.76 8.16 12.40
C ILE A 10 -18.03 7.79 13.85
N LEU A 11 -18.44 8.74 14.69
CA LEU A 11 -18.70 8.49 16.12
C LEU A 11 -19.81 7.45 16.30
N ASN A 12 -20.95 7.61 15.61
CA ASN A 12 -22.06 6.66 15.70
C ASN A 12 -21.67 5.25 15.27
N VAL A 13 -20.88 5.13 14.19
CA VAL A 13 -20.40 3.84 13.70
C VAL A 13 -19.42 3.21 14.69
N GLN A 14 -18.50 3.99 15.28
CA GLN A 14 -17.56 3.51 16.29
C GLN A 14 -18.28 3.04 17.56
N ASP A 15 -19.27 3.79 18.05
CA ASP A 15 -20.02 3.42 19.24
C ASP A 15 -20.86 2.16 19.02
N LYS A 16 -21.49 2.04 17.85
CA LYS A 16 -22.33 0.87 17.52
C LYS A 16 -21.52 -0.40 17.27
N HIS A 17 -20.38 -0.30 16.56
CA HIS A 17 -19.68 -1.47 16.03
C HIS A 17 -18.29 -1.70 16.64
N CYS A 18 -17.62 -0.65 17.11
CA CYS A 18 -16.24 -0.76 17.58
C CYS A 18 -16.15 -0.79 19.12
N LYS A 19 -17.16 -0.31 19.86
CA LYS A 19 -17.08 -0.14 21.33
C LYS A 19 -16.58 -1.37 22.08
N ASN A 20 -17.08 -2.54 21.72
CA ASN A 20 -16.70 -3.84 22.32
C ASN A 20 -15.93 -4.74 21.32
N CYS A 21 -15.40 -4.18 20.23
CA CYS A 21 -14.68 -4.95 19.23
C CYS A 21 -13.28 -5.32 19.74
N GLU A 22 -12.96 -6.61 19.71
CA GLU A 22 -11.68 -7.14 20.20
C GLU A 22 -10.45 -6.56 19.48
N TYR A 23 -10.64 -6.13 18.21
CA TYR A 23 -9.59 -5.58 17.35
C TYR A 23 -9.37 -4.08 17.54
N ARG A 24 -10.29 -3.34 18.19
CA ARG A 24 -10.28 -1.86 18.26
C ARG A 24 -8.95 -1.29 18.75
N TYR A 25 -8.33 -1.94 19.74
CA TYR A 25 -7.10 -1.47 20.38
C TYR A 25 -5.88 -2.36 20.11
N ARG A 26 -6.08 -3.52 19.46
CA ARG A 26 -5.04 -4.55 19.32
C ARG A 26 -4.47 -4.68 17.91
N GLN A 27 -5.31 -4.56 16.88
CA GLN A 27 -4.87 -4.83 15.49
C GLN A 27 -5.54 -3.85 14.52
N LEU A 28 -5.02 -2.63 14.45
CA LEU A 28 -5.52 -1.58 13.56
C LEU A 28 -5.39 -1.98 12.06
N ASP A 29 -4.43 -2.84 11.75
CA ASP A 29 -4.18 -3.40 10.42
C ASP A 29 -5.38 -4.24 9.93
N HIS A 30 -6.00 -4.98 10.86
CA HIS A 30 -7.23 -5.73 10.60
C HIS A 30 -8.37 -4.77 10.25
N CYS A 31 -8.54 -3.70 11.04
CA CYS A 31 -9.59 -2.70 10.81
C CYS A 31 -9.45 -2.03 9.44
N SER A 32 -8.21 -1.73 9.02
CA SER A 32 -7.95 -1.10 7.71
C SER A 32 -8.00 -2.06 6.52
N SER A 33 -7.80 -3.37 6.73
CA SER A 33 -7.64 -4.35 5.64
C SER A 33 -8.83 -5.29 5.48
N ASN A 34 -9.39 -5.77 6.58
CA ASN A 34 -10.32 -6.90 6.61
C ASN A 34 -11.68 -6.53 7.20
N CYS A 35 -11.79 -5.38 7.88
CA CYS A 35 -13.05 -4.90 8.44
C CYS A 35 -13.78 -3.94 7.49
N THR A 36 -15.05 -4.20 7.20
CA THR A 36 -15.91 -3.31 6.39
C THR A 36 -16.17 -1.99 7.10
N ILE A 37 -16.46 -2.03 8.40
CA ILE A 37 -16.65 -0.85 9.25
C ILE A 37 -15.40 0.03 9.29
N GLY A 38 -14.23 -0.58 9.48
CA GLY A 38 -12.96 0.16 9.49
C GLY A 38 -12.66 0.82 8.15
N LYS A 39 -12.95 0.15 7.02
CA LYS A 39 -12.85 0.74 5.67
C LYS A 39 -13.79 1.94 5.48
N GLU A 40 -15.01 1.87 6.01
CA GLU A 40 -15.96 2.99 5.96
C GLU A 40 -15.47 4.19 6.77
N ILE A 41 -14.99 3.95 8.00
CA ILE A 41 -14.41 5.01 8.85
C ILE A 41 -13.21 5.68 8.17
N ILE A 42 -12.33 4.91 7.52
CA ILE A 42 -11.18 5.44 6.78
C ILE A 42 -11.64 6.35 5.64
N LYS A 43 -12.64 5.93 4.85
CA LYS A 43 -13.20 6.76 3.76
C LYS A 43 -13.77 8.08 4.29
N LEU A 44 -14.50 8.04 5.41
CA LEU A 44 -15.01 9.24 6.06
C LEU A 44 -13.86 10.13 6.58
N GLY A 45 -12.80 9.52 7.12
CA GLY A 45 -11.58 10.23 7.54
C GLY A 45 -10.89 10.97 6.40
N VAL A 46 -10.87 10.41 5.19
CA VAL A 46 -10.33 11.09 4.00
C VAL A 46 -11.13 12.35 3.66
N LEU A 47 -12.47 12.30 3.76
CA LEU A 47 -13.33 13.47 3.58
C LEU A 47 -13.07 14.59 4.60
N LEU A 48 -12.45 14.26 5.75
CA LEU A 48 -12.08 15.21 6.79
C LEU A 48 -10.65 15.75 6.63
N GLY A 49 -10.00 15.50 5.49
CA GLY A 49 -8.61 15.91 5.24
C GLY A 49 -7.57 14.90 5.74
N GLY A 50 -8.00 13.71 6.18
CA GLY A 50 -7.11 12.59 6.42
C GLY A 50 -6.48 12.11 5.12
N LYS A 51 -5.23 11.64 5.19
CA LYS A 51 -4.61 10.98 4.04
C LYS A 51 -5.19 9.58 3.92
N GLU A 52 -5.64 9.19 2.73
CA GLU A 52 -5.93 7.79 2.47
C GLU A 52 -4.64 7.02 2.76
N ALA A 53 -4.73 5.96 3.58
CA ALA A 53 -3.62 5.05 3.77
C ALA A 53 -3.34 4.43 2.41
N GLN A 54 -2.46 5.06 1.63
CA GLN A 54 -1.98 4.51 0.38
C GLN A 54 -1.29 3.22 0.75
N LYS A 55 -2.03 2.11 0.69
CA LYS A 55 -1.43 0.79 0.57
C LYS A 55 -0.60 0.91 -0.70
N ARG A 56 0.69 1.22 -0.54
CA ARG A 56 1.68 1.08 -1.61
C ARG A 56 1.43 -0.33 -2.12
N LYS A 57 0.80 -0.47 -3.30
CA LYS A 57 0.47 -1.77 -3.87
C LYS A 57 1.80 -2.51 -3.93
N ARG A 58 1.99 -3.44 -2.99
CA ARG A 58 3.20 -4.24 -2.95
C ARG A 58 3.08 -5.13 -4.18
N LYS A 59 4.03 -4.97 -5.10
CA LYS A 59 4.13 -5.85 -6.26
C LYS A 59 4.22 -7.29 -5.76
N THR A 60 3.36 -8.14 -6.30
CA THR A 60 3.33 -9.59 -6.10
C THR A 60 4.63 -10.23 -6.56
N LYS A 61 4.84 -11.51 -6.23
CA LYS A 61 6.02 -12.24 -6.67
C LYS A 61 6.08 -12.29 -8.20
N GLU A 62 4.94 -12.57 -8.83
CA GLU A 62 4.77 -12.70 -10.27
C GLU A 62 5.01 -11.37 -11.00
N GLU A 63 4.54 -10.25 -10.44
CA GLU A 63 4.85 -8.92 -10.96
C GLU A 63 6.36 -8.62 -10.89
N TRP A 64 7.01 -8.99 -9.78
CA TRP A 64 8.45 -8.83 -9.66
C TRP A 64 9.22 -9.74 -10.61
N ASP A 65 8.76 -10.97 -10.86
CA ASP A 65 9.40 -11.90 -11.80
C ASP A 65 9.43 -11.28 -13.20
N ARG A 66 8.30 -10.73 -13.68
CA ARG A 66 8.22 -10.02 -14.98
C ARG A 66 9.13 -8.79 -15.04
N ILE A 67 9.16 -8.01 -13.97
CA ILE A 67 10.03 -6.81 -13.89
C ILE A 67 11.49 -7.22 -13.92
N CYS A 68 11.87 -8.27 -13.20
CA CYS A 68 13.26 -8.71 -13.09
C CYS A 68 13.78 -9.29 -14.41
N VAL A 69 12.97 -10.05 -15.15
CA VAL A 69 13.35 -10.54 -16.49
C VAL A 69 13.68 -9.36 -17.42
N LYS A 70 12.81 -8.35 -17.45
CA LYS A 70 13.05 -7.16 -18.29
C LYS A 70 14.22 -6.31 -17.77
N ALA A 71 14.37 -6.18 -16.45
CA ALA A 71 15.49 -5.47 -15.84
C ALA A 71 16.84 -6.14 -16.12
N ALA A 72 16.90 -7.48 -16.19
CA ALA A 72 18.10 -8.22 -16.54
C ALA A 72 18.55 -7.90 -17.98
N ALA A 73 17.64 -7.95 -18.96
CA ALA A 73 17.94 -7.55 -20.33
C ALA A 73 18.42 -6.09 -20.41
N MET A 74 17.77 -5.16 -19.70
CA MET A 74 18.22 -3.77 -19.64
C MET A 74 19.61 -3.61 -19.00
N ARG A 75 20.01 -4.50 -18.08
CA ARG A 75 21.35 -4.53 -17.49
C ARG A 75 22.39 -5.03 -18.48
N GLU A 76 22.06 -6.03 -19.28
CA GLU A 76 22.90 -6.52 -20.39
C GLU A 76 23.13 -5.40 -21.42
N ASP A 77 22.11 -4.58 -21.68
CA ASP A 77 22.19 -3.37 -22.52
C ASP A 77 22.95 -2.20 -21.85
N GLY A 78 23.53 -2.41 -20.67
CA GLY A 78 24.37 -1.43 -19.97
C GLY A 78 23.62 -0.40 -19.11
N MET A 79 22.29 -0.45 -19.00
CA MET A 79 21.54 0.52 -18.21
C MET A 79 21.81 0.40 -16.71
N THR A 80 21.98 1.51 -15.99
CA THR A 80 22.16 1.47 -14.53
C THR A 80 20.86 1.08 -13.79
N TYR A 81 20.99 0.52 -12.58
CA TYR A 81 19.82 0.21 -11.74
C TYR A 81 18.94 1.43 -11.43
N THR A 82 19.53 2.62 -11.35
CA THR A 82 18.78 3.87 -11.15
C THR A 82 17.95 4.23 -12.36
N SER A 83 18.48 4.08 -13.57
CA SER A 83 17.72 4.28 -14.82
C SER A 83 16.61 3.24 -14.99
N ILE A 84 16.90 1.97 -14.66
CA ILE A 84 15.90 0.88 -14.70
C ILE A 84 14.77 1.13 -13.68
N ALA A 85 15.09 1.55 -12.46
CA ALA A 85 14.07 1.89 -11.47
C ALA A 85 13.14 3.02 -11.97
N LYS A 86 13.70 4.08 -12.54
CA LYS A 86 12.92 5.18 -13.15
C LYS A 86 12.00 4.67 -14.26
N PHE A 87 12.49 3.79 -15.13
CA PHE A 87 11.68 3.17 -16.19
C PHE A 87 10.44 2.44 -15.64
N PHE A 88 10.55 1.77 -14.49
CA PHE A 88 9.43 1.08 -13.83
C PHE A 88 8.65 1.94 -12.83
N GLY A 89 8.84 3.27 -12.84
CA GLY A 89 8.18 4.20 -11.92
C GLY A 89 8.58 3.97 -10.45
N MET A 90 9.80 3.50 -10.22
CA MET A 90 10.36 3.26 -8.89
C MET A 90 11.43 4.29 -8.55
N VAL A 91 11.50 4.68 -7.28
CA VAL A 91 12.44 5.71 -6.81
C VAL A 91 13.84 5.11 -6.57
N GLU A 92 13.91 3.87 -6.11
CA GLU A 92 15.14 3.29 -5.57
C GLU A 92 15.72 2.21 -6.50
N GLY A 93 16.88 2.48 -7.10
CA GLY A 93 17.64 1.50 -7.89
C GLY A 93 18.08 0.27 -7.08
N LYS A 94 18.45 0.47 -5.81
CA LYS A 94 18.86 -0.62 -4.89
C LYS A 94 17.81 -1.73 -4.81
N ARG A 95 16.52 -1.36 -4.81
CA ARG A 95 15.40 -2.31 -4.74
C ARG A 95 15.34 -3.22 -5.97
N VAL A 96 15.71 -2.73 -7.15
CA VAL A 96 15.78 -3.54 -8.38
C VAL A 96 16.91 -4.55 -8.26
N ALA A 97 18.11 -4.13 -7.84
CA ALA A 97 19.26 -5.01 -7.66
C ALA A 97 18.99 -6.13 -6.64
N GLU A 98 18.37 -5.81 -5.50
CA GLU A 98 17.99 -6.80 -4.50
C GLU A 98 16.99 -7.83 -5.04
N GLN A 99 16.03 -7.41 -5.87
CA GLN A 99 15.01 -8.29 -6.43
C GLN A 99 15.55 -9.18 -7.56
N LEU A 100 16.54 -8.70 -8.32
CA LEU A 100 17.29 -9.50 -9.30
C LEU A 100 18.14 -10.57 -8.61
N ARG A 101 18.89 -10.21 -7.57
CA ARG A 101 19.72 -11.16 -6.79
C ARG A 101 18.87 -12.27 -6.17
N LYS A 102 17.69 -11.94 -5.64
CA LYS A 102 16.73 -12.92 -5.10
C LYS A 102 16.25 -13.95 -6.13
N ARG A 103 16.42 -13.66 -7.42
CA ARG A 103 16.01 -14.51 -8.54
C ARG A 103 17.19 -15.11 -9.30
N GLY A 104 18.43 -14.88 -8.86
CA GLY A 104 19.64 -15.39 -9.51
C GLY A 104 19.90 -14.80 -10.90
N LEU A 105 19.40 -13.59 -11.17
CA LEU A 105 19.58 -12.92 -12.47
C LEU A 105 20.81 -11.99 -12.51
N VAL A 106 21.47 -11.81 -11.36
CA VAL A 106 22.73 -11.07 -11.16
C VAL A 106 23.46 -11.63 -9.93
#